data_AF-E6Q3W5-F1
#
_entry.id   AF-E6Q3W5-F1
#
_cell.length_a   1.000
_cell.length_b   1.000
_cell.length_c   1.000
_cell.angle_alpha   90.00
_cell.angle_beta   90.00
_cell.angle_gamma   90.00
#
_symmetry.space_group_name_H-M   'P 1'
#
loop_
_entity.id
_entity.type
_entity.pdbx_description
1 polymer ?
#
loop_
_entity_poly.entity_id
_entity_poly.type
_entity_poly.pdbx_seq_one_letter_code
_entity_poly.pdbx_strand_id
1 'polypeptide(L)' 'MTVTAQTAFINKASQRVLERNGFSQVGRRVDPEDGDIIAWEKQLR' A
#
# COMPACT_ATOMS: atom_id res chain seq x y z
N MET A 1 15.47 -3.01 -7.82
CA MET A 1 15.22 -1.90 -6.87
C MET A 1 13.82 -2.07 -6.31
N THR A 2 13.56 -1.75 -5.05
CA THR A 2 12.25 -1.96 -4.42
C THR A 2 11.55 -0.63 -4.19
N VAL A 3 10.27 -0.52 -4.57
CA VAL A 3 9.43 0.64 -4.32
C VAL A 3 8.38 0.26 -3.30
N THR A 4 8.26 1.08 -2.25
CA THR A 4 7.26 0.91 -1.20
C THR A 4 6.19 1.99 -1.30
N ALA A 5 4.95 1.66 -0.93
CA ALA A 5 3.86 2.61 -0.84
C ALA A 5 2.97 2.31 0.38
N GLN A 6 2.21 3.30 0.84
CA GLN A 6 1.25 3.15 1.93
C GLN A 6 -0.09 3.75 1.53
N THR A 7 -1.19 3.14 1.96
CA THR A 7 -2.54 3.67 1.78
C THR A 7 -3.37 3.44 3.02
N ALA A 8 -4.24 4.38 3.38
CA ALA A 8 -5.26 4.13 4.38
C ALA A 8 -6.13 2.93 3.97
N PHE A 9 -6.55 2.12 4.95
CA PHE A 9 -7.37 0.94 4.76
C PHE A 9 -8.72 1.28 4.11
N ILE A 10 -9.23 2.49 4.39
CA ILE A 10 -10.46 3.03 3.81
C ILE A 10 -10.27 3.55 2.37
N ASN A 11 -9.05 3.84 1.94
CA ASN A 11 -8.78 4.38 0.61
C ASN A 11 -8.71 3.25 -0.44
N LYS A 12 -9.87 2.65 -0.74
CA LYS A 12 -10.01 1.55 -1.70
C LYS A 12 -9.64 1.94 -3.12
N ALA A 13 -9.75 3.22 -3.48
CA ALA A 13 -9.38 3.71 -4.81
C ALA A 13 -7.87 3.58 -5.04
N SER A 14 -7.05 4.08 -4.10
CA SER A 14 -5.59 3.96 -4.20
C SER A 14 -5.10 2.51 -4.11
N GLN A 15 -5.76 1.67 -3.30
CA GLN A 15 -5.43 0.22 -3.20
C GLN A 15 -5.56 -0.46 -4.58
N ARG A 16 -6.67 -0.25 -5.28
CA ARG A 16 -6.88 -0.81 -6.63
C ARG A 16 -5.84 -0.34 -7.64
N VAL A 17 -5.41 0.92 -7.55
CA VAL A 17 -4.35 1.45 -8.41
C VAL A 17 -3.03 0.74 -8.14
N LEU A 18 -2.67 0.54 -6.87
CA LEU A 18 -1.44 -0.16 -6.50
C LEU A 18 -1.45 -1.62 -6.95
N GLU A 19 -2.54 -2.35 -6.71
CA GLU A 19 -2.73 -3.72 -7.21
C GLU A 19 -2.53 -3.79 -8.72
N ARG A 20 -3.19 -2.89 -9.47
CA ARG A 20 -3.09 -2.85 -10.94
C ARG A 20 -1.69 -2.49 -11.44
N ASN A 21 -0.91 -1.75 -10.64
CA ASN A 21 0.47 -1.39 -10.98
C ASN A 21 1.50 -2.46 -10.56
N GLY A 22 1.06 -3.60 -10.04
CA GLY A 22 1.92 -4.71 -9.66
C GLY A 22 2.56 -4.55 -8.28
N PHE A 23 1.99 -3.72 -7.41
CA PHE A 23 2.33 -3.73 -6.01
C PHE A 23 1.61 -4.87 -5.30
N SER A 24 2.31 -5.50 -4.35
CA SER A 24 1.78 -6.52 -3.46
C SER A 24 1.61 -5.95 -2.06
N GLN A 25 0.50 -6.28 -1.39
CA GLN A 25 0.32 -5.94 0.01
C GLN A 25 1.28 -6.76 0.87
N VAL A 26 2.12 -6.07 1.65
CA VAL A 26 3.13 -6.70 2.53
C VAL A 26 2.78 -6.57 4.02
N GLY A 27 1.74 -5.82 4.36
CA GLY A 27 1.25 -5.77 5.74
C GLY A 27 0.18 -4.71 6.00
N ARG A 28 -0.28 -4.64 7.26
CA ARG A 28 -1.14 -3.59 7.80
C ARG A 28 -0.51 -3.03 9.06
N ARG A 29 -0.60 -1.71 9.27
CA ARG A 29 -0.12 -1.02 10.47
C ARG A 29 -1.16 -0.01 10.91
N VAL A 30 -1.09 0.40 12.16
CA VAL A 30 -1.91 1.51 12.67
C VAL A 30 -1.02 2.74 12.72
N ASP A 31 -1.43 3.76 12.01
CA ASP A 31 -0.85 5.10 12.01
C ASP A 31 -1.72 6.01 12.89
N PRO A 32 -1.13 6.85 13.75
CA PRO A 32 -1.89 7.73 14.64
C PRO A 32 -2.68 8.84 13.92
N GLU A 33 -2.33 9.20 12.68
CA GLU A 33 -3.01 10.23 11.90
C GLU A 33 -4.01 9.63 10.90
N ASP A 34 -3.59 8.58 10.17
CA ASP A 34 -4.40 7.93 9.12
C ASP A 34 -5.18 6.69 9.60
N GLY A 35 -4.97 6.26 10.85
CA GLY A 35 -5.57 5.05 11.41
C GLY A 35 -5.01 3.78 10.77
N ASP A 36 -5.86 2.82 10.42
CA ASP A 36 -5.40 1.61 9.76
C ASP A 36 -4.83 1.89 8.37
N ILE A 37 -3.56 1.59 8.15
CA ILE A 37 -2.85 1.72 6.87
C ILE A 37 -2.37 0.37 6.35
N ILE A 38 -2.33 0.22 5.04
CA ILE A 38 -1.82 -0.94 4.31
C ILE A 38 -0.45 -0.58 3.73
N ALA A 39 0.53 -1.44 3.94
CA ALA A 39 1.86 -1.33 3.35
C ALA A 39 1.95 -2.17 2.05
N TRP A 40 2.58 -1.58 1.04
CA TRP A 40 2.69 -2.13 -0.31
C TRP A 40 4.15 -2.15 -0.78
N GLU A 41 4.50 -3.16 -1.57
CA GLU A 41 5.82 -3.29 -2.18
C GLU A 41 5.73 -3.70 -3.64
N LYS A 42 6.62 -3.15 -4.48
CA LYS A 42 6.85 -3.60 -5.85
C LYS A 42 8.34 -3.73 -6.11
N GLN A 43 8.73 -4.86 -6.68
CA GLN A 43 10.07 -5.05 -7.22
C GLN A 43 10.14 -4.47 -8.63
N LEU A 44 11.04 -3.50 -8.84
CA LEU A 44 11.40 -2.99 -10.15
C LEU A 44 12.47 -3.91 -10.73
N ARG A 45 12.17 -4.43 -11.93
CA ARG A 45 13.12 -5.13 -12.80
C ARG A 45 13.76 -4.14 -13.75
#